data_AF-A0A7J3V3A0-F1
#
_entry.id   AF-A0A7J3V3A0-F1
#
_cell.length_a   1.000
_cell.length_b   1.000
_cell.length_c   1.000
_cell.angle_alpha   90.00
_cell.angle_beta   90.00
_cell.angle_gamma   90.00
#
_symmetry.space_group_name_H-M   'P 1'
#
loop_
_entity.id
_entity.type
_entity.pdbx_description
1 polymer ?
#
loop_
_entity_poly.entity_id
_entity_poly.type
_entity_poly.pdbx_seq_one_letter_code
_entity_poly.pdbx_strand_id
1 'polypeptide(L)'
;PEINMMSIQDFISIPMGQNIRNNLNFGRKLKKPPLIFGVNYFLRDLKTGEYLNSPRDKHVWVKWMELRVHNDVGARRTPTGFIPKYEDLHLLFKQVLGKEYSKKDYVKQFTIRIPENLAKIERAERFYREKVADAPEELFTVLNQQRERLLKAREKFETNYVQPECFEEG
;
A
#
# COMPACT_ATOMS: atom_id res chain seq x y z
N PRO A 1 -7.03 6.96 13.17
CA PRO A 1 -6.03 7.83 12.50
C PRO A 1 -6.73 8.85 11.61
N GLU A 2 -6.23 10.08 11.64
CA GLU A 2 -6.67 11.18 10.78
C GLU A 2 -6.35 10.91 9.30
N ILE A 3 -7.17 11.43 8.39
CA ILE A 3 -6.87 11.45 6.96
C ILE A 3 -6.02 12.70 6.70
N ASN A 4 -4.84 12.51 6.12
CA ASN A 4 -3.99 13.59 5.65
C ASN A 4 -3.66 13.34 4.17
N MET A 5 -4.37 14.03 3.28
CA MET A 5 -4.20 13.88 1.83
C MET A 5 -2.79 14.31 1.40
N MET A 6 -2.05 13.38 0.80
CA MET A 6 -0.70 13.60 0.24
C MET A 6 0.28 14.27 1.22
N SER A 7 0.01 14.18 2.53
CA SER A 7 0.77 14.87 3.59
C SER A 7 0.81 16.40 3.47
N ILE A 8 -0.08 17.01 2.69
CA ILE A 8 -0.11 18.46 2.43
C ILE A 8 -1.46 19.10 2.77
N GLN A 9 -2.37 18.38 3.43
CA GLN A 9 -3.75 18.81 3.61
C GLN A 9 -3.90 20.24 4.15
N ASP A 10 -3.12 20.60 5.17
CA ASP A 10 -3.15 21.93 5.81
C ASP A 10 -2.53 23.04 4.96
N PHE A 11 -1.88 22.68 3.85
CA PHE A 11 -1.18 23.60 2.95
C PHE A 11 -1.90 23.77 1.60
N ILE A 12 -3.05 23.12 1.38
CA ILE A 12 -3.81 23.24 0.14
C ILE A 12 -4.60 24.56 0.15
N SER A 13 -4.27 25.47 -0.78
CA SER A 13 -4.91 26.80 -0.91
C SER A 13 -6.10 26.83 -1.89
N ILE A 14 -6.49 25.67 -2.43
CA ILE A 14 -7.62 25.49 -3.36
C ILE A 14 -8.64 24.49 -2.77
N PRO A 15 -9.88 24.42 -3.29
CA PRO A 15 -10.81 23.38 -2.86
C PRO A 15 -10.20 21.98 -2.96
N MET A 16 -10.42 21.17 -1.93
CA MET A 16 -9.76 19.87 -1.82
C MET A 16 -10.15 18.94 -2.98
N GLY A 17 -11.42 18.92 -3.42
CA GLY A 17 -11.80 18.16 -4.60
C GLY A 17 -11.12 18.64 -5.89
N GLN A 18 -10.88 19.95 -6.02
CA GLN A 18 -10.09 20.51 -7.13
C GLN A 18 -8.64 20.02 -7.10
N ASN A 19 -8.02 19.96 -5.92
CA ASN A 19 -6.69 19.40 -5.78
C ASN A 19 -6.62 17.93 -6.23
N ILE A 20 -7.61 17.12 -5.87
CA ILE A 20 -7.70 15.72 -6.33
C ILE A 20 -7.84 15.65 -7.85
N ARG A 21 -8.75 16.45 -8.44
CA ARG A 21 -8.92 16.53 -9.91
C ARG A 21 -7.63 16.93 -10.62
N ASN A 22 -6.88 17.89 -10.08
CA ASN A 22 -5.61 18.32 -10.63
C ASN A 22 -4.61 17.16 -10.68
N ASN A 23 -4.50 16.37 -9.61
CA ASN A 23 -3.62 15.20 -9.56
C ASN A 23 -4.03 14.12 -10.59
N LEU A 24 -5.32 13.82 -10.69
CA LEU A 24 -5.86 12.87 -11.68
C LEU A 24 -5.56 13.34 -13.11
N ASN A 25 -5.80 14.61 -13.41
CA ASN A 25 -5.53 15.20 -14.71
C ASN A 25 -4.03 15.29 -15.03
N PHE A 26 -3.20 15.53 -14.03
CA PHE A 26 -1.74 15.51 -14.17
C PHE A 26 -1.27 14.10 -14.56
N GLY A 27 -1.71 13.07 -13.83
CA GLY A 27 -1.36 11.68 -14.12
C GLY A 27 -1.71 11.24 -15.54
N ARG A 28 -2.90 11.63 -16.03
CA ARG A 28 -3.35 11.34 -17.41
C ARG A 28 -2.48 11.94 -18.51
N LYS A 29 -1.76 13.03 -18.21
CA LYS A 29 -0.89 13.73 -19.17
C LYS A 29 0.53 13.18 -19.21
N LEU A 30 0.90 12.33 -18.26
CA LEU A 30 2.26 11.77 -18.18
C LEU A 30 2.45 10.67 -19.23
N LYS A 31 3.43 10.83 -20.12
CA LYS A 31 3.84 9.79 -21.07
C LYS A 31 4.53 8.61 -20.39
N LYS A 32 5.23 8.88 -19.28
CA LYS A 32 5.96 7.90 -18.46
C LYS A 32 5.65 8.19 -16.99
N PRO A 33 4.51 7.73 -16.46
CA PRO A 33 4.14 8.00 -15.07
C PRO A 33 5.11 7.29 -14.13
N PRO A 34 5.57 7.95 -13.04
CA PRO A 34 6.40 7.30 -12.04
C PRO A 34 5.58 6.27 -11.25
N LEU A 35 6.25 5.24 -10.74
CA LEU A 35 5.63 4.31 -9.79
C LEU A 35 5.40 5.01 -8.45
N ILE A 36 4.20 4.83 -7.88
CA ILE A 36 3.83 5.37 -6.58
C ILE A 36 3.85 4.23 -5.56
N PHE A 37 4.57 4.41 -4.46
CA PHE A 37 4.72 3.41 -3.41
C PHE A 37 4.05 3.86 -2.11
N GLY A 38 3.32 2.94 -1.48
CA GLY A 38 2.79 3.12 -0.13
C GLY A 38 3.62 2.31 0.87
N VAL A 39 4.13 2.96 1.91
CA VAL A 39 4.94 2.33 2.96
C VAL A 39 4.31 2.45 4.34
N ASN A 40 4.54 1.45 5.18
CA ASN A 40 4.19 1.49 6.59
C ASN A 40 5.32 0.92 7.46
N TYR A 41 6.26 1.78 7.86
CA TYR A 41 7.36 1.42 8.76
C TYR A 41 6.90 1.14 10.19
N PHE A 42 5.68 1.57 10.54
CA PHE A 42 5.12 1.47 11.89
C PHE A 42 4.12 0.33 12.04
N LEU A 43 4.10 -0.61 11.07
CA LEU A 43 3.24 -1.79 11.16
C LEU A 43 3.58 -2.58 12.44
N ARG A 44 2.54 -2.97 13.17
CA ARG A 44 2.66 -3.74 14.41
C ARG A 44 2.05 -5.12 14.28
N ASP A 45 2.59 -6.07 15.02
CA ASP A 45 2.00 -7.38 15.23
C ASP A 45 0.67 -7.24 15.99
N LEU A 46 -0.39 -7.88 15.51
CA LEU A 46 -1.72 -7.77 16.14
C LEU A 46 -1.81 -8.47 17.49
N LYS A 47 -0.93 -9.45 17.75
CA LYS A 47 -0.92 -10.21 19.01
C LYS A 47 0.02 -9.59 20.02
N THR A 48 1.24 -9.25 19.62
CA THR A 48 2.26 -8.75 20.56
C THR A 48 2.27 -7.22 20.67
N GLY A 49 1.75 -6.50 19.67
CA GLY A 49 1.81 -5.04 19.60
C GLY A 49 3.19 -4.49 19.23
N GLU A 50 4.18 -5.36 19.01
CA GLU A 50 5.54 -4.98 18.65
C GLU A 50 5.64 -4.53 17.19
N TYR A 51 6.60 -3.66 16.90
CA TYR A 51 6.88 -3.26 15.52
C TYR A 51 7.43 -4.42 14.71
N LEU A 52 6.91 -4.57 13.48
CA LEU A 52 7.38 -5.56 12.52
C LEU A 52 8.58 -5.09 11.71
N ASN A 53 9.04 -3.85 11.91
CA ASN A 53 10.19 -3.29 11.21
C ASN A 53 11.15 -2.65 12.22
N SER A 54 12.44 -2.71 11.90
CA SER A 54 13.47 -1.87 12.51
C SER A 54 13.62 -0.55 11.71
N PRO A 55 14.02 0.57 12.35
CA PRO A 55 14.30 1.82 11.63
C PRO A 55 15.31 1.69 10.49
N ARG A 56 16.25 0.73 10.55
CA ARG A 56 17.25 0.49 9.50
C ARG A 56 16.70 -0.27 8.30
N ASP A 57 15.58 -0.97 8.43
CA ASP A 57 14.98 -1.74 7.34
C ASP A 57 14.57 -0.85 6.17
N LYS A 58 14.39 0.47 6.41
CA LYS A 58 14.15 1.48 5.36
C LYS A 58 15.15 1.44 4.20
N HIS A 59 16.40 1.08 4.45
CA HIS A 59 17.42 0.98 3.39
C HIS A 59 17.10 -0.14 2.41
N VAL A 60 16.58 -1.26 2.90
CA VAL A 60 16.12 -2.39 2.07
C VAL A 60 14.89 -1.98 1.27
N TRP A 61 13.91 -1.30 1.90
CA TRP A 61 12.68 -0.88 1.22
C TRP A 61 12.96 0.08 0.07
N VAL A 62 13.81 1.08 0.28
CA VAL A 62 14.21 2.01 -0.78
C VAL A 62 14.97 1.30 -1.89
N LYS A 63 15.86 0.35 -1.55
CA LYS A 63 16.60 -0.42 -2.55
C LYS A 63 15.68 -1.31 -3.39
N TRP A 64 14.70 -1.96 -2.78
CA TRP A 64 13.70 -2.74 -3.53
C TRP A 64 12.87 -1.86 -4.47
N MET A 65 12.44 -0.67 -4.01
CA MET A 65 11.71 0.27 -4.87
C MET A 65 12.56 0.67 -6.07
N GLU A 66 13.84 0.99 -5.88
CA GLU A 66 14.77 1.34 -6.95
C GLU A 66 14.86 0.25 -8.02
N LEU A 67 15.06 -1.02 -7.61
CA LEU A 67 15.04 -2.16 -8.53
C LEU A 67 13.69 -2.29 -9.24
N ARG A 68 12.58 -2.07 -8.54
CA ARG A 68 11.23 -2.16 -9.11
C ARG A 68 10.97 -1.07 -10.15
N VAL A 69 11.52 0.13 -10.00
CA VAL A 69 11.39 1.21 -11.01
C VAL A 69 12.15 0.89 -12.30
N HIS A 70 13.27 0.16 -12.19
CA HIS A 70 14.06 -0.30 -13.34
C HIS A 70 13.55 -1.63 -13.94
N ASN A 71 12.55 -2.27 -13.32
CA ASN A 71 12.06 -3.60 -13.67
C ASN A 71 13.08 -4.74 -13.47
N ASP A 72 14.04 -4.55 -12.57
CA ASP A 72 15.06 -5.56 -12.24
C ASP A 72 14.51 -6.68 -11.32
N VAL A 73 13.37 -6.42 -10.66
CA VAL A 73 12.68 -7.38 -9.79
C VAL A 73 11.19 -7.40 -10.06
N GLY A 74 10.58 -8.58 -9.86
CA GLY A 74 9.14 -8.79 -9.98
C GLY A 74 8.37 -8.39 -8.72
N ALA A 75 7.07 -8.71 -8.68
CA ALA A 75 6.24 -8.48 -7.50
C ALA A 75 5.09 -9.48 -7.42
N ARG A 76 4.41 -9.58 -6.27
CA ARG A 76 3.15 -10.30 -6.15
C ARG A 76 1.98 -9.35 -6.28
N ARG A 77 0.98 -9.73 -7.08
CA ARG A 77 -0.23 -8.91 -7.28
C ARG A 77 -1.26 -9.21 -6.19
N THR A 78 -1.56 -8.21 -5.37
CA THR A 78 -2.51 -8.33 -4.24
C THR A 78 -3.71 -7.38 -4.43
N PRO A 79 -4.78 -7.51 -3.63
CA PRO A 79 -5.93 -6.60 -3.69
C PRO A 79 -5.59 -5.12 -3.49
N THR A 80 -4.51 -4.83 -2.76
CA THR A 80 -4.10 -3.47 -2.40
C THR A 80 -2.96 -2.91 -3.25
N GLY A 81 -2.48 -3.68 -4.25
CA GLY A 81 -1.37 -3.30 -5.11
C GLY A 81 -0.32 -4.40 -5.19
N PHE A 82 0.89 -4.03 -5.58
CA PHE A 82 2.01 -4.95 -5.68
C PHE A 82 2.84 -4.97 -4.39
N ILE A 83 3.25 -6.16 -3.97
CA ILE A 83 4.17 -6.36 -2.84
C ILE A 83 5.46 -7.04 -3.31
N PRO A 84 6.59 -6.83 -2.64
CA PRO A 84 7.83 -7.54 -2.92
C PRO A 84 7.69 -9.05 -2.81
N LYS A 85 8.51 -9.80 -3.54
CA LYS A 85 8.67 -11.24 -3.32
C LYS A 85 9.60 -11.49 -2.13
N TYR A 86 9.45 -12.65 -1.48
CA TYR A 86 10.30 -12.98 -0.32
C TYR A 86 11.76 -13.10 -0.73
N GLU A 87 11.99 -13.71 -1.89
CA GLU A 87 13.30 -14.07 -2.42
C GLU A 87 14.14 -12.81 -2.66
N ASP A 88 13.53 -11.77 -3.24
CA ASP A 88 14.16 -10.46 -3.44
C ASP A 88 14.54 -9.82 -2.10
N LEU A 89 13.60 -9.81 -1.13
CA LEU A 89 13.86 -9.20 0.17
C LEU A 89 14.91 -9.96 0.96
N HIS A 90 14.87 -11.29 0.95
CA HIS A 90 15.85 -12.13 1.64
C HIS A 90 17.28 -11.80 1.18
N LEU A 91 17.48 -11.68 -0.14
CA LEU A 91 18.77 -11.26 -0.70
C LEU A 91 19.12 -9.82 -0.31
N LEU A 92 18.18 -8.88 -0.43
CA LEU A 92 18.44 -7.48 -0.13
C LEU A 92 18.76 -7.22 1.35
N PHE A 93 18.08 -7.89 2.28
CA PHE A 93 18.40 -7.79 3.72
C PHE A 93 19.82 -8.27 4.02
N LYS A 94 20.26 -9.35 3.36
CA LYS A 94 21.63 -9.85 3.49
C LYS A 94 22.64 -8.87 2.90
N GLN A 95 22.39 -8.35 1.70
CA GLN A 95 23.31 -7.47 0.98
C GLN A 95 23.42 -6.08 1.61
N VAL A 96 22.29 -5.48 2.00
CA VAL A 96 22.22 -4.10 2.46
C VAL A 96 22.52 -3.99 3.96
N LEU A 97 22.08 -4.96 4.75
CA LEU A 97 22.16 -4.90 6.23
C LEU A 97 22.98 -6.02 6.85
N GLY A 98 23.46 -7.00 6.09
CA GLY A 98 24.17 -8.16 6.63
C GLY A 98 23.28 -9.06 7.52
N LYS A 99 21.96 -8.90 7.44
CA LYS A 99 20.98 -9.52 8.35
C LYS A 99 20.22 -10.64 7.65
N GLU A 100 19.95 -11.72 8.37
CA GLU A 100 19.01 -12.75 7.94
C GLU A 100 17.57 -12.25 8.01
N TYR A 101 16.83 -12.40 6.91
CA TYR A 101 15.42 -12.05 6.83
C TYR A 101 14.58 -13.30 6.68
N SER A 102 13.74 -13.56 7.69
CA SER A 102 13.00 -14.80 7.79
C SER A 102 11.70 -14.78 6.99
N LYS A 103 11.28 -15.94 6.49
CA LYS A 103 9.96 -16.11 5.86
C LYS A 103 8.81 -15.72 6.79
N LYS A 104 8.98 -15.97 8.09
CA LYS A 104 8.00 -15.60 9.12
C LYS A 104 7.79 -14.09 9.18
N ASP A 105 8.87 -13.31 9.14
CA ASP A 105 8.78 -11.85 9.14
C ASP A 105 8.11 -11.33 7.88
N TYR A 106 8.47 -11.89 6.72
CA TYR A 106 7.81 -11.60 5.45
C TYR A 106 6.31 -11.84 5.49
N VAL A 107 5.87 -13.01 5.95
CA VAL A 107 4.45 -13.33 6.07
C VAL A 107 3.77 -12.34 7.00
N LYS A 108 4.35 -12.03 8.17
CA LYS A 108 3.78 -11.05 9.10
C LYS A 108 3.65 -9.65 8.49
N GLN A 109 4.68 -9.19 7.80
CA GLN A 109 4.71 -7.84 7.22
C GLN A 109 3.70 -7.70 6.07
N PHE A 110 3.64 -8.70 5.18
CA PHE A 110 2.88 -8.60 3.92
C PHE A 110 1.55 -9.36 3.90
N THR A 111 1.11 -9.94 5.02
CA THR A 111 -0.26 -10.47 5.15
C THR A 111 -1.29 -9.37 4.86
N ILE A 112 -2.20 -9.67 3.94
CA ILE A 112 -3.33 -8.81 3.61
C ILE A 112 -4.41 -9.00 4.68
N ARG A 113 -4.50 -8.01 5.57
CA ARG A 113 -5.46 -7.96 6.67
C ARG A 113 -6.74 -7.29 6.17
N ILE A 114 -7.69 -8.09 5.69
CA ILE A 114 -8.86 -7.61 4.93
C ILE A 114 -9.74 -6.69 5.79
N PRO A 115 -10.11 -7.03 7.04
CA PRO A 115 -10.94 -6.15 7.88
C PRO A 115 -10.34 -4.75 8.06
N GLU A 116 -9.03 -4.67 8.31
CA GLU A 116 -8.32 -3.41 8.55
C GLU A 116 -8.21 -2.56 7.29
N ASN A 117 -8.02 -3.20 6.13
CA ASN A 117 -8.03 -2.51 4.84
C ASN A 117 -9.44 -2.00 4.49
N LEU A 118 -10.48 -2.80 4.71
CA LEU A 118 -11.87 -2.36 4.52
C LEU A 118 -12.23 -1.20 5.44
N ALA A 119 -11.87 -1.28 6.72
CA ALA A 119 -12.07 -0.19 7.67
C ALA A 119 -11.27 1.07 7.28
N LYS A 120 -10.09 0.93 6.65
CA LYS A 120 -9.34 2.06 6.10
C LYS A 120 -10.08 2.72 4.94
N ILE A 121 -10.63 1.93 4.01
CA ILE A 121 -11.44 2.43 2.89
C ILE A 121 -12.68 3.16 3.41
N GLU A 122 -13.40 2.58 4.37
CA GLU A 122 -14.59 3.18 4.97
C GLU A 122 -14.29 4.53 5.61
N ARG A 123 -13.21 4.62 6.40
CA ARG A 123 -12.77 5.90 7.00
C ARG A 123 -12.45 6.95 5.94
N ALA A 124 -11.75 6.56 4.88
CA ALA A 124 -11.40 7.48 3.78
C ALA A 124 -12.66 7.94 3.04
N GLU A 125 -13.55 7.01 2.68
CA GLU A 125 -14.81 7.33 1.99
C GLU A 125 -15.67 8.28 2.82
N ARG A 126 -15.87 7.98 4.11
CA ARG A 126 -16.62 8.83 5.03
C ARG A 126 -16.04 10.24 5.09
N PHE A 127 -14.72 10.36 5.26
CA PHE A 127 -14.04 11.65 5.26
C PHE A 127 -14.33 12.47 3.99
N TYR A 128 -14.16 11.86 2.81
CA TYR A 128 -14.37 12.58 1.55
C TYR A 128 -15.84 12.93 1.30
N ARG A 129 -16.78 12.08 1.69
CA ARG A 129 -18.22 12.38 1.55
C ARG A 129 -18.68 13.50 2.49
N GLU A 130 -18.19 13.51 3.73
CA GLU A 130 -18.64 14.46 4.76
C GLU A 130 -17.87 15.77 4.76
N LYS A 131 -16.58 15.76 4.40
CA LYS A 131 -15.67 16.91 4.56
C LYS A 131 -15.26 17.55 3.24
N VAL A 132 -15.52 16.92 2.11
CA VAL A 132 -15.10 17.41 0.78
C VAL A 132 -16.29 17.40 -0.17
N ALA A 133 -17.09 18.47 -0.12
CA ALA A 133 -18.33 18.59 -0.88
C ALA A 133 -18.14 18.42 -2.40
N ASP A 134 -16.96 18.77 -2.93
CA ASP A 134 -16.62 18.69 -4.35
C ASP A 134 -15.72 17.49 -4.69
N ALA A 135 -15.66 16.44 -3.86
CA ALA A 135 -14.85 15.26 -4.13
C ALA A 135 -15.23 14.60 -5.48
N PRO A 136 -14.26 14.33 -6.38
CA PRO A 136 -14.55 13.73 -7.67
C PRO A 136 -15.03 12.28 -7.54
N GLU A 137 -16.02 11.88 -8.34
CA GLU A 137 -16.60 10.53 -8.31
C GLU A 137 -15.56 9.41 -8.51
N GLU A 138 -14.58 9.65 -9.39
CA GLU A 138 -13.48 8.73 -9.68
C GLU A 138 -12.71 8.28 -8.43
N LEU A 139 -12.60 9.13 -7.41
CA LEU A 139 -12.01 8.75 -6.12
C LEU A 139 -12.80 7.60 -5.48
N PHE A 140 -14.12 7.72 -5.42
CA PHE A 140 -14.99 6.71 -4.85
C PHE A 140 -15.02 5.44 -5.71
N THR A 141 -14.96 5.57 -7.03
CA THR A 141 -14.80 4.44 -7.94
C THR A 141 -13.54 3.63 -7.60
N VAL A 142 -12.38 4.29 -7.45
CA VAL A 142 -11.11 3.61 -7.13
C VAL A 142 -11.15 2.96 -5.74
N LEU A 143 -11.72 3.63 -4.74
CA LEU A 143 -11.92 3.07 -3.41
C LEU A 143 -12.81 1.81 -3.45
N ASN A 144 -13.91 1.86 -4.22
CA ASN A 144 -14.81 0.72 -4.36
C ASN A 144 -14.16 -0.45 -5.12
N GLN A 145 -13.39 -0.18 -6.17
CA GLN A 145 -12.64 -1.24 -6.87
C GLN A 145 -11.64 -1.95 -5.93
N GLN A 146 -10.97 -1.21 -5.02
CA GLN A 146 -10.11 -1.83 -4.02
C GLN A 146 -10.91 -2.66 -3.01
N ARG A 147 -12.07 -2.16 -2.55
CA ARG A 147 -13.00 -2.91 -1.70
C ARG A 147 -13.42 -4.23 -2.35
N GLU A 148 -13.84 -4.21 -3.61
CA GLU A 148 -14.24 -5.41 -4.33
C GLU A 148 -13.11 -6.44 -4.45
N ARG A 149 -11.87 -6.01 -4.74
CA ARG A 149 -10.72 -6.92 -4.77
C ARG A 149 -10.47 -7.57 -3.41
N LEU A 150 -10.66 -6.83 -2.31
CA LEU A 150 -10.51 -7.34 -0.95
C LEU A 150 -11.60 -8.36 -0.61
N LEU A 151 -12.86 -8.07 -0.95
CA LEU A 151 -13.98 -8.97 -0.73
C LEU A 151 -13.83 -10.26 -1.55
N LYS A 152 -13.45 -10.15 -2.83
CA LYS A 152 -13.14 -11.30 -3.68
C LYS A 152 -12.00 -12.15 -3.12
N ALA A 153 -10.96 -11.53 -2.57
CA ALA A 153 -9.88 -12.27 -1.92
C ALA A 153 -10.36 -12.97 -0.65
N ARG A 154 -11.22 -12.33 0.15
CA ARG A 154 -11.83 -12.94 1.35
C ARG A 154 -12.63 -14.19 1.00
N GLU A 155 -13.45 -14.10 -0.04
CA GLU A 155 -14.29 -15.20 -0.53
C GLU A 155 -13.43 -16.32 -1.11
N LYS A 156 -12.47 -15.98 -1.99
CA LYS A 156 -11.59 -16.96 -2.65
C LYS A 156 -10.76 -17.78 -1.67
N PHE A 157 -10.23 -17.16 -0.61
CA PHE A 157 -9.32 -17.80 0.33
C PHE A 157 -9.97 -18.17 1.67
N GLU A 158 -11.27 -17.90 1.80
CA GLU A 158 -12.07 -18.21 2.99
C GLU A 158 -11.44 -17.71 4.31
N THR A 159 -10.75 -16.57 4.26
CA THR A 159 -10.04 -16.00 5.40
C THR A 159 -10.01 -14.48 5.38
N ASN A 160 -9.97 -13.88 6.57
CA ASN A 160 -9.78 -12.44 6.76
C ASN A 160 -8.31 -12.02 6.65
N TYR A 161 -7.36 -12.96 6.77
CA TYR A 161 -5.93 -12.71 6.80
C TYR A 161 -5.23 -13.57 5.75
N VAL A 162 -5.05 -13.00 4.55
CA VAL A 162 -4.51 -13.74 3.41
C VAL A 162 -2.99 -13.58 3.40
N GLN A 163 -2.29 -14.71 3.42
CA GLN A 163 -0.82 -14.73 3.37
C GLN A 163 -0.32 -14.25 1.99
N PRO A 164 0.85 -13.59 1.92
CA PRO A 164 1.35 -13.04 0.67
C PRO A 164 1.62 -14.11 -0.41
N GLU A 165 1.86 -15.36 -0.02
CA GLU A 165 2.15 -16.47 -0.94
C GLU A 165 0.93 -16.99 -1.69
N CYS A 166 -0.28 -16.69 -1.21
CA CYS A 166 -1.52 -17.05 -1.91
C CYS A 166 -1.72 -16.26 -3.22
N PHE A 167 -0.90 -15.23 -3.46
CA PHE A 167 -1.00 -14.35 -4.62
C PHE A 167 0.05 -14.71 -5.68
N GLU A 168 -0.41 -14.66 -6.93
CA GLU A 168 0.40 -14.93 -8.10
C GLU A 168 1.55 -13.93 -8.24
N GLU A 169 2.65 -14.44 -8.77
CA GLU A 169 3.78 -13.62 -9.19
C GLU A 169 3.45 -12.94 -10.51
N GLY A 170 3.74 -11.65 -10.59
CA GLY A 170 3.63 -10.85 -11.81
C GLY A 170 4.85 -9.97 -12.01
#